data_AF-A0A395V0A9-F1
#
_entry.id   AF-A0A395V0A9-F1
#
_cell.length_a   1.000
_cell.length_b   1.000
_cell.length_c   1.000
_cell.angle_alpha   90.00
_cell.angle_beta   90.00
_cell.angle_gamma   90.00
#
_symmetry.space_group_name_H-M   'P 1'
#
loop_
_entity.id
_entity.type
_entity.pdbx_description
1 polymer ?
#
loop_
_entity_poly.entity_id
_entity_poly.type
_entity_poly.pdbx_seq_one_letter_code
_entity_poly.pdbx_strand_id
1 'polypeptide(L)'
;MFHIDNKLKDYRELKEMYVRFNSRNAGNPTAAREELIELIAFYANSEHSMFRDFADLLERYQDPIVNSFVMVEKMGNGKIYNSRLSNGPIESINRKVKDLKRLGRGFRNFEHFRNRFLYAARTAPILNGVTDYNPVTYFEDE
;
A
#
# COMPACT_ATOMS: atom_id res chain seq x y z
N MET A 1 17.75 13.63 23.70
CA MET A 1 17.83 13.07 22.33
C MET A 1 18.20 14.15 21.29
N PHE A 2 17.62 15.36 21.32
CA PHE A 2 17.90 16.42 20.34
C PHE A 2 19.17 17.25 20.59
N HIS A 3 19.93 16.97 21.65
CA HIS A 3 21.16 17.73 21.96
C HIS A 3 22.36 17.37 21.05
N ILE A 4 22.20 16.39 20.16
CA ILE A 4 23.23 15.92 19.24
C ILE A 4 23.24 16.76 17.96
N ASP A 5 22.07 17.09 17.43
CA ASP A 5 21.89 18.00 16.28
C ASP A 5 20.48 18.58 16.34
N ASN A 6 20.37 19.92 16.27
CA ASN A 6 19.10 20.62 16.30
C ASN A 6 18.19 20.22 15.11
N LYS A 7 18.77 19.83 13.97
CA LYS A 7 18.02 19.37 12.78
C LYS A 7 17.18 18.13 13.04
N LEU A 8 17.56 17.29 14.03
CA LEU A 8 16.78 16.11 14.41
C LEU A 8 15.40 16.48 14.96
N LYS A 9 15.27 17.67 15.57
CA LYS A 9 13.98 18.18 16.02
C LYS A 9 13.11 18.52 14.81
N ASP A 10 13.67 19.21 13.83
CA ASP A 10 12.96 19.61 12.62
C ASP A 10 12.53 18.40 11.78
N TYR A 11 13.42 17.41 11.61
CA TYR A 11 13.07 16.15 10.94
C TYR A 11 11.93 15.41 11.64
N ARG A 12 11.93 15.39 12.97
CA ARG A 12 10.84 14.78 13.73
C ARG A 12 9.54 15.53 13.47
N GLU A 13 9.53 16.86 13.59
CA GLU A 13 8.30 17.64 13.38
C GLU A 13 7.74 17.44 11.97
N LEU A 14 8.59 17.51 10.93
CA LEU A 14 8.20 17.26 9.55
C LEU A 14 7.64 15.84 9.38
N LYS A 15 8.28 14.81 9.93
CA LYS A 15 7.72 13.45 9.91
C LYS A 15 6.37 13.38 10.63
N GLU A 16 6.23 14.02 11.78
CA GLU A 16 5.00 13.99 12.57
C GLU A 16 3.85 14.70 11.85
N MET A 17 4.10 15.72 11.03
CA MET A 17 3.08 16.33 10.19
C MET A 17 2.40 15.32 9.28
N TYR A 18 3.16 14.49 8.55
CA TYR A 18 2.59 13.42 7.72
C TYR A 18 1.80 12.38 8.54
N VAL A 19 2.29 12.02 9.72
CA VAL A 19 1.60 11.07 10.61
C VAL A 19 0.26 11.62 11.09
N ARG A 20 0.20 12.91 11.44
CA ARG A 20 -1.03 13.60 11.83
C ARG A 20 -2.01 13.67 10.67
N PHE A 21 -1.55 14.09 9.49
CA PHE A 21 -2.32 14.05 8.23
C PHE A 21 -2.97 12.68 8.01
N ASN A 22 -2.17 11.61 8.07
CA ASN A 22 -2.66 10.26 7.81
C ASN A 22 -3.63 9.75 8.88
N SER A 23 -3.45 10.14 10.14
CA SER A 23 -4.32 9.71 11.23
C SER A 23 -5.67 10.41 11.22
N ARG A 24 -5.70 11.72 10.92
CA ARG A 24 -6.91 12.55 11.02
C ARG A 24 -7.86 12.44 9.83
N ASN A 25 -7.36 12.07 8.66
CA ASN A 25 -8.18 11.93 7.45
C ASN A 25 -8.70 10.51 7.19
N ALA A 26 -8.56 9.59 8.15
CA ALA A 26 -9.05 8.21 7.99
C ALA A 26 -10.55 8.20 7.65
N GLY A 27 -10.90 7.63 6.49
CA GLY A 27 -12.28 7.60 6.01
C GLY A 27 -12.79 8.87 5.34
N ASN A 28 -11.93 9.88 5.11
CA ASN A 28 -12.30 11.10 4.41
C ASN A 28 -11.35 11.41 3.24
N PRO A 29 -11.53 10.77 2.07
CA PRO A 29 -10.66 10.96 0.90
C PRO A 29 -10.68 12.40 0.36
N THR A 30 -11.81 13.10 0.44
CA THR A 30 -11.92 14.48 -0.04
C THR A 30 -11.07 15.42 0.81
N ALA A 31 -11.21 15.37 2.14
CA ALA A 31 -10.38 16.16 3.05
C ALA A 31 -8.90 15.75 2.97
N ALA A 32 -8.61 14.45 2.84
CA ALA A 32 -7.25 13.96 2.59
C ALA A 32 -6.64 14.58 1.33
N ARG A 33 -7.42 14.76 0.24
CA ARG A 33 -6.89 15.35 -1.00
C ARG A 33 -6.51 16.81 -0.80
N GLU A 34 -7.39 17.59 -0.18
CA GLU A 34 -7.15 19.02 0.08
C GLU A 34 -5.91 19.21 0.96
N GLU A 35 -5.83 18.51 2.08
CA GLU A 35 -4.69 18.63 2.98
C GLU A 35 -3.39 18.05 2.39
N LEU A 36 -3.47 17.01 1.57
CA LEU A 36 -2.29 16.45 0.91
C LEU A 36 -1.65 17.48 -0.04
N ILE A 37 -2.46 18.29 -0.73
CA ILE A 37 -1.95 19.38 -1.59
C ILE A 37 -1.20 20.41 -0.75
N GLU A 38 -1.77 20.83 0.38
CA GLU A 38 -1.11 21.77 1.30
C GLU A 38 0.19 21.19 1.84
N LEU A 39 0.18 19.90 2.20
CA LEU A 39 1.35 19.20 2.74
C LEU A 39 2.48 19.05 1.71
N ILE A 40 2.13 18.74 0.46
CA ILE A 40 3.08 18.69 -0.66
C ILE A 40 3.72 20.06 -0.86
N ALA A 41 2.91 21.12 -0.93
CA ALA A 41 3.41 22.49 -1.10
C ALA A 41 4.35 22.89 0.05
N PHE A 42 4.01 22.52 1.29
CA PHE A 42 4.85 22.77 2.45
C PHE A 42 6.19 22.03 2.37
N TYR A 43 6.19 20.73 2.04
CA TYR A 43 7.42 19.94 1.92
C TYR A 43 8.30 20.34 0.73
N ALA A 44 7.71 20.77 -0.39
CA ALA A 44 8.44 21.27 -1.55
C ALA A 44 9.28 22.51 -1.22
N ASN A 45 8.85 23.30 -0.22
CA ASN A 45 9.57 24.48 0.27
C ASN A 45 10.47 24.18 1.49
N SER A 46 10.61 22.91 1.90
CA SER A 46 11.48 22.55 3.02
C SER A 46 12.95 22.85 2.70
N GLU A 47 13.72 23.30 3.69
CA GLU A 47 15.18 23.46 3.56
C GLU A 47 15.89 22.13 3.33
N HIS A 48 15.27 21.02 3.72
CA HIS A 48 15.84 19.69 3.67
C HIS A 48 15.47 18.96 2.37
N SER A 49 16.48 18.60 1.57
CA SER A 49 16.27 17.93 0.29
C SER A 49 15.43 16.67 0.40
N MET A 50 15.59 15.86 1.46
CA MET A 50 14.81 14.63 1.63
C MET A 50 13.30 14.87 1.67
N PHE A 51 12.85 16.04 2.17
CA PHE A 51 11.44 16.37 2.23
C PHE A 51 10.94 16.95 0.91
N ARG A 52 11.81 17.63 0.14
CA ARG A 52 11.51 18.02 -1.24
C ARG A 52 11.35 16.77 -2.12
N ASP A 53 12.28 15.81 -2.03
CA ASP A 53 12.18 14.53 -2.74
C ASP A 53 10.91 13.75 -2.31
N PHE A 54 10.53 13.86 -1.05
CA PHE A 54 9.29 13.26 -0.55
C PHE A 54 8.05 13.97 -1.09
N ALA A 55 8.07 15.29 -1.26
CA ALA A 55 6.99 16.06 -1.88
C ALA A 55 6.75 15.57 -3.32
N ASP A 56 7.81 15.42 -4.12
CA ASP A 56 7.74 14.88 -5.49
C ASP A 56 7.11 13.49 -5.52
N LEU A 57 7.43 12.65 -4.52
CA LEU A 57 6.83 11.32 -4.39
C LEU A 57 5.34 11.39 -4.06
N LEU A 58 4.95 12.25 -3.12
CA LEU A 58 3.56 12.45 -2.73
C LEU A 58 2.72 13.00 -3.88
N GLU A 59 3.27 13.94 -4.66
CA GLU A 59 2.63 14.49 -5.85
C GLU A 59 2.43 13.41 -6.91
N ARG A 60 3.48 12.63 -7.22
CA ARG A 60 3.39 11.54 -8.20
C ARG A 60 2.35 10.48 -7.85
N TYR A 61 2.18 10.18 -6.56
CA TYR A 61 1.30 9.11 -6.08
C TYR A 61 0.05 9.64 -5.36
N GLN A 62 -0.36 10.88 -5.63
CA GLN A 62 -1.46 11.55 -4.94
C GLN A 62 -2.75 10.72 -4.97
N ASP A 63 -3.17 10.24 -6.15
CA ASP A 63 -4.41 9.47 -6.28
C ASP A 63 -4.37 8.14 -5.51
N PRO A 64 -3.34 7.27 -5.65
CA PRO A 64 -3.19 6.10 -4.79
C PRO A 64 -3.21 6.41 -3.30
N ILE A 65 -2.57 7.50 -2.86
CA ILE A 65 -2.54 7.90 -1.46
C ILE A 65 -3.95 8.28 -0.99
N VAL A 66 -4.67 9.14 -1.73
CA VAL A 66 -6.04 9.55 -1.42
C VAL A 66 -6.97 8.33 -1.39
N ASN A 67 -6.86 7.44 -2.36
CA ASN A 67 -7.65 6.22 -2.43
C ASN A 67 -7.41 5.29 -1.23
N SER A 68 -6.21 5.34 -0.63
CA SER A 68 -5.91 4.55 0.57
C SER A 68 -6.74 4.97 1.79
N PHE A 69 -7.35 6.16 1.80
CA PHE A 69 -8.22 6.64 2.88
C PHE A 69 -9.66 6.14 2.77
N VAL A 70 -10.03 5.50 1.67
CA VAL A 70 -11.35 4.86 1.51
C VAL A 70 -11.50 3.73 2.53
N MET A 71 -12.62 3.74 3.24
CA MET A 71 -12.99 2.69 4.18
C MET A 71 -13.79 1.62 3.45
N VAL A 72 -13.44 0.37 3.67
CA VAL A 72 -14.18 -0.78 3.16
C VAL A 72 -14.75 -1.56 4.33
N GLU A 73 -15.97 -2.07 4.15
CA GLU A 73 -16.58 -3.00 5.07
C GLU A 73 -15.82 -4.33 5.00
N LYS A 74 -15.46 -4.87 6.17
CA LYS A 74 -14.80 -6.18 6.28
C LYS A 74 -15.53 -7.04 7.30
N MET A 75 -15.57 -8.33 7.00
CA MET A 75 -15.99 -9.36 7.94
C MET A 75 -14.75 -10.02 8.54
N GLY A 76 -14.62 -10.00 9.87
CA GLY A 76 -13.53 -10.67 10.58
C GLY A 76 -13.95 -11.07 11.99
N ASN A 77 -13.50 -12.24 12.46
CA ASN A 77 -13.87 -12.80 13.77
C ASN A 77 -15.38 -12.80 14.06
N GLY A 78 -16.20 -13.03 13.02
CA GLY A 78 -17.67 -13.03 13.13
C GLY A 78 -18.30 -11.65 13.31
N LYS A 79 -17.55 -10.56 13.14
CA LYS A 79 -18.03 -9.18 13.22
C LYS A 79 -17.78 -8.42 11.92
N ILE A 80 -18.69 -7.50 11.62
CA ILE A 80 -18.55 -6.55 10.52
C ILE A 80 -17.92 -5.26 11.08
N TYR A 81 -16.89 -4.76 10.42
CA TYR A 81 -16.23 -3.50 10.78
C TYR A 81 -15.70 -2.79 9.54
N ASN A 82 -15.67 -1.46 9.59
CA ASN A 82 -15.07 -0.64 8.53
C ASN A 82 -13.58 -0.44 8.80
N SER A 83 -12.74 -0.66 7.78
CA SER A 83 -11.31 -0.37 7.86
C SER A 83 -10.75 -0.03 6.49
N ARG A 84 -9.63 0.70 6.46
CA ARG A 84 -8.85 0.93 5.24
C ARG A 84 -8.37 -0.41 4.67
N LEU A 85 -8.16 -0.47 3.35
CA LEU A 85 -7.44 -1.60 2.76
C LEU A 85 -6.04 -1.69 3.36
N SER A 86 -5.66 -2.88 3.80
CA SER A 86 -4.34 -3.11 4.38
C SER A 86 -3.48 -3.90 3.40
N ASN A 87 -2.16 -3.72 3.49
CA ASN A 87 -1.21 -4.53 2.73
C ASN A 87 -1.02 -5.93 3.33
N GLY A 88 -1.58 -6.20 4.52
CA GLY A 88 -1.43 -7.48 5.22
C GLY A 88 -1.72 -8.74 4.37
N PRO A 89 -2.80 -8.79 3.57
CA PRO A 89 -3.06 -9.91 2.68
C PRO A 89 -1.95 -10.14 1.65
N ILE A 90 -1.45 -9.08 1.01
CA ILE A 90 -0.39 -9.20 -0.01
C ILE A 90 0.95 -9.55 0.63
N GLU A 91 1.24 -8.99 1.82
CA GLU A 91 2.42 -9.30 2.62
C GLU A 91 2.43 -10.77 3.05
N SER A 92 1.27 -11.31 3.46
CA SER A 92 1.10 -12.72 3.79
C SER A 92 1.41 -13.63 2.61
N ILE A 93 0.91 -13.30 1.42
CA ILE A 93 1.21 -14.05 0.17
C ILE A 93 2.71 -13.96 -0.16
N ASN A 94 3.28 -12.76 -0.12
CA ASN A 94 4.71 -12.55 -0.39
C ASN A 94 5.60 -13.35 0.56
N ARG A 95 5.19 -13.48 1.83
CA ARG A 95 5.89 -14.30 2.82
C ARG A 95 5.87 -15.79 2.44
N LYS A 96 4.71 -16.32 2.06
CA LYS A 96 4.57 -17.73 1.63
C LYS A 96 5.49 -18.07 0.44
N VAL A 97 5.55 -17.20 -0.57
CA VAL A 97 6.45 -17.40 -1.73
C VAL A 97 7.92 -17.38 -1.31
N LYS A 98 8.31 -16.40 -0.48
CA LYS A 98 9.69 -16.28 0.03
C LYS A 98 10.10 -17.51 0.84
N ASP A 99 9.21 -18.00 1.70
CA ASP A 99 9.43 -19.18 2.51
C ASP A 99 9.57 -20.44 1.65
N LEU A 100 8.71 -20.62 0.65
CA LEU A 100 8.78 -21.75 -0.28
C LEU A 100 10.08 -21.75 -1.09
N LYS A 101 10.50 -20.58 -1.61
CA LYS A 101 11.79 -20.43 -2.31
C LYS A 101 12.95 -20.79 -1.40
N ARG A 102 12.92 -20.33 -0.15
CA ARG A 102 13.96 -20.59 0.86
C ARG A 102 14.06 -22.08 1.21
N LEU A 103 12.92 -22.73 1.47
CA LEU A 103 12.86 -24.17 1.76
C LEU A 103 13.33 -25.03 0.57
N GLY A 104 13.00 -24.62 -0.66
CA GLY A 104 13.44 -25.29 -1.88
C GLY A 104 14.90 -25.04 -2.27
N ARG A 105 15.63 -24.18 -1.54
CA ARG A 105 16.97 -23.69 -1.89
C ARG A 105 17.04 -23.10 -3.31
N GLY A 106 15.99 -22.36 -3.69
CA GLY A 106 15.81 -21.79 -5.02
C GLY A 106 14.96 -22.67 -5.95
N PHE A 107 14.93 -22.30 -7.23
CA PHE A 107 14.23 -23.03 -8.28
C PHE A 107 14.99 -22.87 -9.59
N ARG A 108 14.93 -23.88 -10.46
CA ARG A 108 15.55 -23.85 -11.80
C ARG A 108 14.57 -23.43 -12.89
N ASN A 109 13.28 -23.66 -12.68
CA ASN A 109 12.21 -23.34 -13.61
C ASN A 109 11.14 -22.51 -12.89
N PHE A 110 11.01 -21.24 -13.30
CA PHE A 110 10.08 -20.29 -12.69
C PHE A 110 8.62 -20.70 -12.91
N GLU A 111 8.24 -21.10 -14.12
CA GLU A 111 6.86 -21.50 -14.44
C GLU A 111 6.40 -22.68 -13.60
N HIS A 112 7.26 -23.68 -13.44
CA HIS A 112 6.97 -24.84 -12.60
C HIS A 112 6.80 -24.45 -11.12
N PHE A 113 7.66 -23.57 -10.61
CA PHE A 113 7.56 -23.05 -9.25
C PHE A 113 6.28 -22.23 -9.03
N ARG A 114 5.96 -21.33 -9.97
CA ARG A 114 4.76 -20.50 -9.97
C ARG A 114 3.51 -21.36 -9.93
N ASN A 115 3.40 -22.35 -10.82
CA ASN A 115 2.22 -23.23 -10.89
C ASN A 115 2.03 -24.02 -9.59
N ARG A 116 3.11 -24.57 -9.02
CA ARG A 116 3.04 -25.27 -7.72
C ARG A 116 2.65 -24.37 -6.57
N PHE A 117 3.18 -23.14 -6.53
CA PHE A 117 2.81 -22.16 -5.52
C PHE A 117 1.32 -21.79 -5.63
N LEU A 118 0.86 -21.45 -6.83
CA LEU A 118 -0.55 -21.10 -7.07
C LEU A 118 -1.47 -22.27 -6.73
N TYR A 119 -1.07 -23.50 -7.04
CA TYR A 119 -1.79 -24.71 -6.65
C TYR A 119 -1.90 -24.88 -5.14
N ALA A 120 -0.78 -24.73 -4.41
CA ALA A 120 -0.76 -24.96 -2.97
C ALA A 120 -1.39 -23.82 -2.15
N ALA A 121 -1.42 -22.59 -2.67
CA ALA A 121 -1.79 -21.40 -1.90
C ALA A 121 -3.21 -20.86 -2.16
N ARG A 122 -3.91 -21.32 -3.20
CA ARG A 122 -5.26 -20.86 -3.57
C ARG A 122 -6.32 -21.93 -3.27
N THR A 123 -7.50 -21.48 -2.87
CA THR A 123 -8.71 -22.30 -2.85
C THR A 123 -9.23 -22.39 -4.30
N ALA A 124 -9.41 -23.59 -4.84
CA ALA A 124 -9.74 -23.86 -6.26
C ALA A 124 -8.70 -23.33 -7.28
N PRO A 125 -7.46 -23.85 -7.28
CA PRO A 125 -6.44 -23.44 -8.23
C PRO A 125 -6.75 -23.92 -9.65
N ILE A 126 -6.71 -23.00 -10.62
CA ILE A 126 -6.84 -23.33 -12.05
C ILE A 126 -5.55 -24.04 -12.49
N LEU A 127 -5.66 -25.34 -12.77
CA LEU A 127 -4.53 -26.24 -13.01
C LEU A 127 -3.98 -26.21 -14.44
N ASN A 128 -4.83 -25.91 -15.43
CA ASN A 128 -4.52 -26.16 -16.84
C ASN A 128 -4.47 -24.90 -17.72
N GLY A 129 -4.70 -23.71 -17.17
CA GLY A 129 -4.79 -22.48 -17.98
C GLY A 129 -5.96 -22.46 -18.98
N VAL A 130 -6.84 -23.47 -18.95
CA VAL A 130 -8.05 -23.56 -19.77
C VAL A 130 -9.25 -23.51 -18.84
N THR A 131 -9.95 -22.36 -18.82
CA THR A 131 -11.34 -22.16 -19.32
C THR A 131 -11.95 -20.88 -18.71
N ASP A 132 -12.77 -20.20 -19.51
CA ASP A 132 -13.86 -19.26 -19.18
C ASP A 132 -13.61 -18.20 -18.09
N TYR A 133 -12.42 -17.60 -18.05
CA TYR A 133 -12.27 -16.33 -17.34
C TYR A 133 -13.09 -15.28 -18.10
N ASN A 134 -14.28 -14.97 -17.60
CA ASN A 134 -15.02 -13.80 -18.06
C ASN A 134 -14.25 -12.57 -17.55
N PRO A 135 -13.56 -11.80 -18.40
CA PRO A 135 -12.92 -10.58 -17.95
C PRO A 135 -14.01 -9.67 -17.38
N VAL A 136 -13.70 -8.98 -16.29
CA VAL A 136 -14.59 -7.94 -15.75
C VAL A 136 -14.86 -6.95 -16.88
N THR A 137 -16.09 -6.94 -17.39
CA THR A 137 -16.52 -5.95 -18.38
C THR A 137 -16.69 -4.63 -17.64
N TYR A 138 -15.82 -3.67 -17.94
CA TYR A 138 -16.07 -2.29 -17.60
C TYR A 138 -17.22 -1.83 -18.50
N PHE A 139 -18.37 -1.51 -17.92
CA PHE A 139 -19.36 -0.74 -18.64
C PHE A 139 -18.75 0.65 -18.80
N GLU A 140 -18.47 1.03 -20.05
CA GLU A 140 -18.24 2.43 -20.37
C GLU A 140 -19.60 3.12 -20.18
N ASP A 141 -19.66 4.09 -19.26
CA ASP A 141 -20.84 4.93 -19.09
C ASP A 141 -21.06 5.71 -20.40
N GLU A 142 -22.25 5.57 -20.99
CA GLU A 142 -22.72 6.39 -22.13
C GLU A 142 -22.88 7.87 -21.74
#